data_AF-M2U3V0-F1
#
_entry.id   AF-M2U3V0-F1
#
_cell.length_a   1.000
_cell.length_b   1.000
_cell.length_c   1.000
_cell.angle_alpha   90.00
_cell.angle_beta   90.00
_cell.angle_gamma   90.00
#
_symmetry.space_group_name_H-M   'P 1'
#
loop_
_entity.id
_entity.type
_entity.pdbx_description
1 polymer ?
#
loop_
_entity_poly.entity_id
_entity_poly.type
_entity_poly.pdbx_seq_one_letter_code
_entity_poly.pdbx_strand_id
1 'polypeptide(L)'
;MSLLDEDDTLPQFVVDDKPTRPWIKQSPNSPSFDPGDRVFIKLSETAKDGPYLVETFDAGTGQYTLCLDDGKGTTALGGKKFVEESLLRG
;
A
#
# COMPACT_ATOMS: atom_id res chain seq x y z
N MET A 1 6.15 36.54 44.20
CA MET A 1 6.18 35.25 43.46
C MET A 1 4.79 35.06 42.90
N SER A 2 4.59 35.37 41.61
CA SER A 2 3.33 35.13 40.90
C SER A 2 3.59 33.97 39.95
N LEU A 3 2.94 32.83 40.24
CA LEU A 3 3.04 31.60 39.46
C LEU A 3 1.88 31.56 38.46
N LEU A 4 2.24 31.59 37.17
CA LEU A 4 1.66 30.82 36.06
C LEU A 4 0.17 31.08 35.70
N ASP A 5 -0.06 31.98 34.75
CA ASP A 5 -1.24 32.00 33.87
C ASP A 5 -0.84 31.41 32.50
N GLU A 6 -0.71 30.08 32.38
CA GLU A 6 -0.36 29.42 31.10
C GLU A 6 -1.09 28.08 30.86
N ASP A 7 -2.34 27.93 31.33
CA ASP A 7 -3.16 26.75 31.02
C ASP A 7 -4.53 27.19 30.50
N ASP A 8 -4.70 27.26 29.17
CA ASP A 8 -5.99 26.90 28.52
C ASP A 8 -5.95 26.90 26.97
N THR A 9 -4.79 26.68 26.35
CA THR A 9 -4.70 26.32 24.91
C THR A 9 -4.58 24.81 24.74
N LEU A 10 -5.33 24.04 25.53
CA LEU A 10 -5.48 22.62 25.28
C LEU A 10 -6.29 22.41 23.99
N PRO A 11 -5.86 21.49 23.10
CA PRO A 11 -6.58 21.25 21.86
C PRO A 11 -8.00 20.73 22.16
N GLN A 12 -9.01 21.46 21.71
CA GLN A 12 -10.40 20.99 21.76
C GLN A 12 -10.62 19.95 20.65
N PHE A 13 -11.01 18.74 21.04
CA PHE A 13 -11.55 17.78 20.10
C PHE A 13 -13.00 18.16 19.78
N VAL A 14 -13.31 18.35 18.50
CA VAL A 14 -14.68 18.59 18.03
C VAL A 14 -15.24 17.24 17.61
N VAL A 15 -16.23 16.73 18.36
CA VAL A 15 -17.03 15.57 17.93
C VAL A 15 -18.12 16.09 17.00
N ASP A 16 -18.05 15.75 15.72
CA ASP A 16 -19.11 16.04 14.76
C ASP A 16 -20.36 15.21 15.12
N ASP A 17 -21.45 15.89 15.49
CA ASP A 17 -22.73 15.31 15.93
C ASP A 17 -23.56 14.73 14.76
N LYS A 18 -23.02 14.79 13.53
CA LYS A 18 -23.62 14.17 12.34
C LYS A 18 -22.98 12.80 12.10
N PRO A 19 -23.75 11.70 12.05
CA PRO A 19 -23.25 10.33 11.90
C PRO A 19 -22.77 10.03 10.46
N THR A 20 -22.21 11.00 9.76
CA THR A 20 -21.60 10.76 8.45
C THR A 20 -20.16 10.36 8.66
N ARG A 21 -19.89 9.06 8.45
CA ARG A 21 -18.53 8.55 8.34
C ARG A 21 -17.76 9.41 7.33
N PRO A 22 -16.60 9.99 7.68
CA PRO A 22 -15.79 10.71 6.72
C PRO A 22 -15.48 9.79 5.53
N TRP A 23 -15.83 10.22 4.33
CA TRP A 23 -15.63 9.45 3.12
C TRP A 23 -14.22 9.70 2.59
N ILE A 24 -13.41 8.64 2.48
CA ILE A 24 -12.14 8.72 1.79
C ILE A 24 -12.46 8.75 0.29
N LYS A 25 -12.13 9.85 -0.40
CA LYS A 25 -12.25 9.91 -1.87
C LYS A 25 -11.52 8.70 -2.44
N GLN A 26 -12.24 7.87 -3.18
CA GLN A 26 -11.70 6.67 -3.79
C GLN A 26 -10.42 7.04 -4.57
N SER A 27 -9.31 6.37 -4.26
CA SER A 27 -8.05 6.64 -4.95
C SER A 27 -8.25 6.44 -6.45
N PRO A 28 -7.74 7.35 -7.31
CA PRO A 28 -7.94 7.27 -8.75
C PRO A 28 -7.30 6.02 -9.37
N ASN A 29 -6.35 5.40 -8.66
CA ASN A 29 -5.68 4.17 -9.08
C ASN A 29 -6.20 2.99 -8.26
N SER A 30 -7.08 2.20 -8.86
CA SER A 30 -7.43 0.87 -8.37
C SER A 30 -6.33 -0.12 -8.78
N PRO A 31 -5.76 -0.91 -7.85
CA PRO A 31 -4.81 -1.95 -8.22
C PRO A 31 -5.49 -3.04 -9.06
N SER A 32 -4.78 -3.57 -10.04
CA SER A 32 -5.19 -4.78 -10.78
C SER A 32 -4.84 -6.08 -10.04
N PHE A 33 -3.90 -6.00 -9.09
CA PHE A 33 -3.51 -7.12 -8.23
C PHE A 33 -3.59 -6.71 -6.77
N ASP A 34 -4.27 -7.50 -5.96
CA ASP A 34 -4.39 -7.25 -4.53
C ASP A 34 -3.19 -7.85 -3.77
N PRO A 35 -2.81 -7.29 -2.60
CA PRO A 35 -1.83 -7.91 -1.72
C PRO A 35 -2.20 -9.38 -1.41
N GLY A 36 -1.25 -10.29 -1.62
CA GLY A 36 -1.43 -11.73 -1.51
C GLY A 36 -1.78 -12.44 -2.82
N ASP A 37 -2.03 -11.72 -3.93
CA ASP A 37 -2.21 -12.34 -5.23
C ASP A 37 -0.89 -12.95 -5.73
N ARG A 38 -0.98 -14.15 -6.31
CA ARG A 38 0.15 -14.80 -6.99
C ARG A 38 0.36 -14.20 -8.37
N VAL A 39 1.59 -13.76 -8.60
CA VAL A 39 2.02 -13.14 -9.85
C VAL A 39 3.35 -13.69 -10.32
N PHE A 40 3.58 -13.60 -11.62
CA PHE A 40 4.87 -13.87 -12.26
C PHE A 40 5.39 -12.58 -12.90
N ILE A 41 6.69 -12.37 -12.88
CA ILE A 41 7.33 -11.25 -13.57
C ILE A 41 7.56 -11.66 -15.01
N LYS A 42 7.08 -10.85 -15.95
CA LYS A 42 7.32 -11.01 -17.38
C LYS A 42 8.74 -10.53 -17.71
N LEU A 43 9.66 -11.46 -17.97
CA LEU A 43 11.01 -11.13 -18.42
C LEU A 43 11.08 -10.95 -19.94
N SER A 44 10.33 -11.77 -20.67
CA SER A 44 10.17 -11.68 -22.14
C SER A 44 8.82 -12.28 -22.55
N GLU A 45 8.54 -12.41 -23.86
CA GLU A 45 7.32 -13.07 -24.33
C GLU A 45 7.25 -14.56 -23.97
N THR A 46 8.40 -15.21 -23.81
CA THR A 46 8.50 -16.65 -23.55
C THR A 46 9.04 -16.98 -22.16
N ALA A 47 9.68 -16.02 -21.48
CA ALA A 47 10.25 -16.20 -20.16
C ALA A 47 9.49 -15.42 -19.09
N LYS A 48 9.16 -16.13 -18.01
CA LYS A 48 8.57 -15.58 -16.80
C LYS A 48 9.37 -16.02 -15.57
N ASP A 49 9.41 -15.16 -14.58
CA ASP A 49 10.10 -15.38 -13.30
C ASP A 49 9.08 -15.41 -12.15
N GLY A 50 9.27 -16.30 -11.18
CA GLY A 50 8.32 -16.52 -10.07
C GLY A 50 8.01 -18.00 -9.80
N PRO A 51 7.00 -18.30 -8.98
CA PRO A 51 5.92 -17.41 -8.51
C PRO A 51 6.31 -16.46 -7.38
N TYR A 52 5.70 -15.28 -7.37
CA TYR A 52 5.78 -14.27 -6.32
C TYR A 52 4.39 -13.91 -5.81
N LEU A 53 4.33 -13.29 -4.63
CA LEU A 53 3.11 -12.73 -4.05
C LEU A 53 3.18 -11.20 -4.09
N VAL A 54 2.04 -10.53 -4.28
CA VAL A 54 1.98 -9.07 -4.15
C VAL A 54 2.07 -8.71 -2.67
N GLU A 55 3.06 -7.89 -2.31
CA GLU A 55 3.24 -7.40 -0.95
C GLU A 55 2.46 -6.11 -0.73
N THR A 56 2.69 -5.13 -1.60
CA THR A 56 2.05 -3.81 -1.53
C THR A 56 1.82 -3.22 -2.91
N PHE A 57 0.79 -2.38 -3.02
CA PHE A 57 0.56 -1.51 -4.17
C PHE A 57 0.71 -0.05 -3.74
N ASP A 58 1.60 0.67 -4.42
CA ASP A 58 1.82 2.09 -4.25
C ASP A 58 0.93 2.85 -5.23
N ALA A 59 -0.26 3.26 -4.75
CA ALA A 59 -1.24 3.98 -5.57
C ALA A 59 -0.76 5.35 -6.08
N GLY A 60 0.29 5.92 -5.48
CA GLY A 60 0.88 7.18 -5.95
C GLY A 60 1.74 7.00 -7.21
N THR A 61 2.38 5.84 -7.34
CA THR A 61 3.27 5.51 -8.48
C THR A 61 2.71 4.47 -9.43
N GLY A 62 1.65 3.75 -9.05
CA GLY A 62 1.09 2.64 -9.82
C GLY A 62 1.99 1.41 -9.83
N GLN A 63 2.83 1.25 -8.81
CA GLN A 63 3.84 0.19 -8.75
C GLN A 63 3.55 -0.82 -7.64
N TYR A 64 3.98 -2.05 -7.86
CA TYR A 64 3.82 -3.17 -6.95
C TYR A 64 5.17 -3.57 -6.37
N THR A 65 5.17 -3.85 -5.08
CA THR A 65 6.27 -4.56 -4.41
C THR A 65 5.86 -6.02 -4.25
N LEU A 66 6.80 -6.92 -4.48
CA LEU A 66 6.54 -8.36 -4.44
C LEU A 66 7.27 -9.02 -3.26
N CYS A 67 6.75 -10.14 -2.78
CA CYS A 67 7.39 -11.01 -1.81
C CYS A 67 7.46 -12.46 -2.36
N LEU A 68 8.36 -13.26 -1.78
CA LEU A 68 8.49 -14.67 -2.11
C LEU A 68 7.30 -15.47 -1.58
N ASP A 69 6.84 -16.49 -2.32
CA ASP A 69 5.85 -17.49 -1.86
C ASP A 69 6.50 -18.50 -0.87
N ASP A 70 7.49 -18.07 -0.07
CA ASP A 70 8.20 -18.91 0.90
C ASP A 70 7.50 -18.97 2.26
N GLY A 71 6.37 -18.24 2.41
CA GLY A 71 5.60 -18.12 3.65
C GLY A 71 6.29 -17.31 4.74
N LYS A 72 7.47 -16.71 4.47
CA LYS A 72 8.21 -15.88 5.43
C LYS A 72 7.98 -14.39 5.21
N GLY A 73 7.28 -14.02 4.13
CA GLY A 73 7.07 -12.62 3.77
C GLY A 73 8.36 -11.93 3.37
N THR A 74 9.32 -12.68 2.82
CA THR A 74 10.59 -12.11 2.36
C THR A 74 10.34 -11.24 1.14
N THR A 75 10.62 -9.95 1.22
CA THR A 75 10.51 -9.05 0.08
C THR A 75 11.39 -9.55 -1.08
N ALA A 76 10.77 -9.75 -2.23
CA ALA A 76 11.43 -10.30 -3.41
C ALA A 76 12.33 -9.26 -4.07
N LEU A 77 13.41 -9.73 -4.72
CA LEU A 77 14.25 -8.93 -5.60
C LEU A 77 14.80 -7.64 -4.94
N GLY A 78 15.00 -7.67 -3.62
CA GLY A 78 15.52 -6.54 -2.84
C GLY A 78 14.56 -5.35 -2.71
N GLY A 79 13.25 -5.57 -2.82
CA GLY A 79 12.26 -4.48 -2.78
C GLY A 79 12.14 -3.70 -4.08
N LYS A 80 12.54 -4.33 -5.20
CA LYS A 80 12.33 -3.75 -6.52
C LYS A 80 10.83 -3.57 -6.77
N LYS A 81 10.48 -2.40 -7.30
CA LYS A 81 9.11 -2.06 -7.68
C LYS A 81 8.84 -2.44 -9.14
N PHE A 82 7.65 -2.96 -9.40
CA PHE A 82 7.21 -3.44 -10.70
C PHE A 82 5.97 -2.69 -11.16
N VAL A 83 5.88 -2.41 -12.46
CA VAL A 83 4.65 -1.88 -13.06
C VAL A 83 3.72 -3.03 -13.41
N GLU A 84 2.42 -2.76 -13.46
CA GLU A 84 1.38 -3.76 -13.79
C GLU A 84 1.69 -4.55 -15.07
N GLU A 85 2.16 -3.87 -16.10
CA GLU A 85 2.47 -4.44 -17.42
C GLU A 85 3.57 -5.51 -17.39
N SER A 86 4.43 -5.46 -16.36
CA SER A 86 5.52 -6.39 -16.13
C SER A 86 5.09 -7.59 -15.28
N LEU A 87 3.84 -7.63 -14.82
CA LEU A 87 3.27 -8.70 -14.01
C LEU A 87 2.25 -9.51 -14.80
N LEU A 88 2.28 -10.81 -14.59
CA LEU A 88 1.34 -11.78 -15.13
C LEU A 88 0.63 -12.46 -13.98
N ARG A 89 -0.68 -12.69 -14.13
CA ARG A 89 -1.45 -13.42 -13.13
C ARG A 89 -0.98 -14.88 -13.08
N GLY A 90 -0.79 -15.39 -11.87
CA GLY A 90 -0.31 -16.76 -11.62
C GLY A 90 -1.38 -17.81 -11.45
#